data_AF-A0A4R2RT39-F1
#
_entry.id   AF-A0A4R2RT39-F1
#
_cell.length_a   1.000
_cell.length_b   1.000
_cell.length_c   1.000
_cell.angle_alpha   90.00
_cell.angle_beta   90.00
_cell.angle_gamma   90.00
#
_symmetry.space_group_name_H-M   'P 1'
#
loop_
_entity.id
_entity.type
_entity.pdbx_description
1 polymer ?
#
loop_
_entity_poly.entity_id
_entity_poly.type
_entity_poly.pdbx_seq_one_letter_code
_entity_poly.pdbx_strand_id
1 'polypeptide(L)'
;MKTIDRFFVPSELGEVFRKAREQREITQLDLALETNLHQSFISKVERGAFQANRDRLQVLCESLELDWNQLDQYIQQAPDDELDIQLLLMEIEHEISIGDADLGLEELRRLEETRKMGSESNKDVLTPTFHYLRGRHAEKKQKWHDALEFYALAEKTVRQFEVNPKS
;
A
#
# COMPACT_ATOMS: atom_id res chain seq x y z
N MET A 1 20.47 1.47 17.66
CA MET A 1 19.04 1.63 17.34
C MET A 1 18.68 0.45 16.43
N LYS A 2 17.79 -0.47 16.83
CA LYS A 2 17.35 -1.53 15.91
C LYS A 2 16.52 -0.85 14.84
N THR A 3 17.04 -0.74 13.62
CA THR A 3 16.27 -0.29 12.46
C THR A 3 15.09 -1.25 12.34
N ILE A 4 13.86 -0.74 12.49
CA ILE A 4 12.67 -1.55 12.30
C ILE A 4 12.57 -1.75 10.79
N ASP A 5 13.01 -2.91 10.34
CA ASP A 5 12.95 -3.29 8.93
C ASP A 5 11.47 -3.49 8.55
N ARG A 6 10.95 -2.61 7.67
CA ARG A 6 9.54 -2.58 7.25
C ARG A 6 9.45 -2.88 5.77
N PHE A 7 8.46 -3.69 5.43
CA PHE A 7 8.23 -4.21 4.09
C PHE A 7 6.85 -3.83 3.61
N PHE A 8 6.78 -3.30 2.39
CA PHE A 8 5.51 -3.15 1.70
C PHE A 8 4.98 -4.54 1.34
N VAL A 9 3.78 -4.86 1.80
CA VAL A 9 3.06 -6.08 1.40
C VAL A 9 2.15 -5.70 0.25
N PRO A 10 2.50 -6.02 -1.01
CA PRO A 10 1.59 -5.80 -2.13
C PRO A 10 0.36 -6.72 -2.00
N SER A 11 -0.74 -6.32 -2.64
CA SER A 11 -2.00 -7.10 -2.68
C SER A 11 -1.76 -8.56 -3.10
N GLU A 12 -0.89 -8.80 -4.08
CA GLU A 12 -0.52 -10.14 -4.56
C GLU A 12 0.13 -10.99 -3.48
N LEU A 13 1.04 -10.42 -2.69
CA LEU A 13 1.65 -11.10 -1.57
C LEU A 13 0.64 -11.36 -0.44
N GLY A 14 -0.26 -10.41 -0.19
CA GLY A 14 -1.37 -10.59 0.74
C GLY A 14 -2.23 -11.81 0.38
N GLU A 15 -2.51 -12.01 -0.91
CA GLU A 15 -3.22 -13.18 -1.42
C GLU A 15 -2.44 -14.49 -1.24
N VAL A 16 -1.10 -14.47 -1.31
CA VAL A 16 -0.27 -15.65 -1.01
C VAL A 16 -0.46 -16.06 0.46
N PHE A 17 -0.35 -15.12 1.40
CA PHE A 17 -0.60 -15.38 2.83
C PHE A 17 -2.02 -15.91 3.07
N ARG A 18 -3.00 -15.27 2.43
CA ARG A 18 -4.41 -15.67 2.53
C ARG A 18 -4.61 -17.11 2.06
N LYS A 19 -4.09 -17.47 0.89
CA LYS A 19 -4.21 -18.82 0.32
C LYS A 19 -3.53 -19.86 1.19
N ALA A 20 -2.33 -19.58 1.71
CA ALA A 20 -1.64 -20.49 2.62
C ALA A 20 -2.44 -20.74 3.90
N ARG A 21 -3.06 -19.69 4.48
CA ARG A 21 -3.96 -19.84 5.63
C ARG A 21 -5.19 -20.67 5.29
N GLU A 22 -5.83 -20.39 4.16
CA GLU A 22 -7.04 -21.11 3.72
C GLU A 22 -6.75 -22.58 3.38
N GLN A 23 -5.55 -22.91 2.88
CA GLN A 23 -5.10 -24.29 2.67
C GLN A 23 -4.93 -25.07 3.97
N ARG A 24 -4.63 -24.39 5.08
CA ARG A 24 -4.63 -24.98 6.44
C ARG A 24 -6.02 -25.04 7.07
N GLU A 25 -7.06 -24.55 6.38
CA GLU A 25 -8.46 -24.51 6.85
C GLU A 25 -8.68 -23.76 8.19
N ILE A 26 -7.80 -22.81 8.51
CA ILE A 26 -7.87 -22.02 9.76
C ILE A 26 -8.40 -20.60 9.52
N THR A 27 -9.05 -20.02 10.54
CA THR A 27 -9.50 -18.62 10.49
C THR A 27 -8.35 -17.65 10.79
N GLN A 28 -8.55 -16.36 10.49
CA GLN A 28 -7.61 -15.31 10.91
C GLN A 28 -7.48 -15.23 12.45
N LEU A 29 -8.52 -15.60 13.20
CA LEU A 29 -8.49 -15.63 14.66
C LEU A 29 -7.64 -16.81 15.15
N ASP A 30 -7.77 -17.98 14.54
CA ASP A 30 -6.95 -19.15 14.87
C ASP A 30 -5.47 -18.87 14.61
N LEU A 31 -5.15 -18.30 13.44
CA LEU A 31 -3.78 -17.91 13.11
C LEU A 31 -3.23 -16.83 14.06
N ALA A 32 -4.06 -15.88 14.48
CA ALA A 32 -3.69 -14.88 15.49
C ALA A 32 -3.32 -15.52 16.84
N LEU A 33 -4.10 -16.52 17.27
CA LEU A 33 -3.83 -17.26 18.51
C LEU A 33 -2.54 -18.10 18.40
N GLU A 34 -2.32 -18.76 17.27
CA GLU A 34 -1.13 -19.58 17.02
C GLU A 34 0.16 -18.73 17.01
N THR A 35 0.11 -17.57 16.37
CA THR A 35 1.29 -16.70 16.16
C THR A 35 1.48 -15.65 17.25
N ASN A 36 0.53 -15.52 18.17
CA ASN A 36 0.44 -14.39 19.13
C ASN A 36 0.47 -13.01 18.44
N LEU A 37 -0.03 -12.94 17.19
CA LEU A 37 -0.19 -11.70 16.44
C LEU A 37 -1.62 -11.20 16.55
N HIS A 38 -1.80 -9.88 16.50
CA HIS A 38 -3.15 -9.32 16.50
C HIS A 38 -3.89 -9.67 15.20
N GLN A 39 -5.15 -10.14 15.28
CA GLN A 39 -5.96 -10.48 14.10
C GLN A 39 -6.04 -9.33 13.07
N SER A 40 -6.12 -8.09 13.53
CA SER A 40 -6.14 -6.92 12.63
C SER A 40 -4.85 -6.72 11.83
N PHE A 41 -3.70 -7.20 12.33
CA PHE A 41 -2.45 -7.22 11.57
C PHE A 41 -2.52 -8.26 10.45
N ILE A 42 -2.97 -9.47 10.76
CA ILE A 42 -3.18 -10.54 9.76
C ILE A 42 -4.13 -10.05 8.67
N SER A 43 -5.25 -9.45 9.06
CA SER A 43 -6.21 -8.85 8.12
C SER A 43 -5.60 -7.74 7.25
N LYS A 44 -4.64 -6.95 7.75
CA LYS A 44 -3.92 -5.95 6.94
C LYS A 44 -2.93 -6.60 5.99
N VAL A 45 -2.18 -7.61 6.46
CA VAL A 45 -1.24 -8.38 5.61
C VAL A 45 -1.98 -9.07 4.48
N GLU A 46 -3.05 -9.82 4.77
CA GLU A 46 -3.83 -10.55 3.75
C GLU A 46 -4.53 -9.64 2.74
N ARG A 47 -4.83 -8.40 3.12
CA ARG A 47 -5.36 -7.39 2.18
C ARG A 47 -4.27 -6.74 1.32
N GLY A 48 -3.01 -6.81 1.75
CA GLY A 48 -1.90 -6.05 1.17
C GLY A 48 -2.07 -4.54 1.30
N ALA A 49 -1.38 -3.81 0.42
CA ALA A 49 -1.30 -2.35 0.42
C ALA A 49 -0.91 -1.76 1.79
N PHE A 50 0.01 -2.43 2.49
CA PHE A 50 0.34 -2.11 3.88
C PHE A 50 1.82 -2.37 4.19
N GLN A 51 2.42 -1.48 4.98
CA GLN A 51 3.77 -1.65 5.52
C GLN A 51 3.77 -2.51 6.79
N ALA A 52 4.33 -3.70 6.72
CA ALA A 52 4.45 -4.63 7.84
C ALA A 52 5.90 -4.74 8.33
N ASN A 53 6.06 -5.05 9.62
CA ASN A 53 7.37 -5.29 10.22
C ASN A 53 7.89 -6.67 9.79
N ARG A 54 9.17 -6.75 9.41
CA ARG A 54 9.86 -7.98 9.00
C ARG A 54 9.67 -9.14 9.96
N ASP A 55 9.99 -8.93 11.22
CA ASP A 55 9.96 -9.96 12.27
C ASP A 55 8.55 -10.55 12.38
N ARG A 56 7.51 -9.69 12.25
CA ARG A 56 6.11 -10.14 12.31
C ARG A 56 5.67 -10.88 11.05
N LEU A 57 6.19 -10.50 9.88
CA LEU A 57 5.96 -11.24 8.64
C LEU A 57 6.69 -12.60 8.69
N GLN A 58 7.89 -12.66 9.26
CA GLN A 58 8.64 -13.91 9.43
C GLN A 58 7.88 -14.91 10.30
N VAL A 59 7.28 -14.46 11.41
CA VAL A 59 6.40 -15.28 12.24
C VAL A 59 5.20 -15.84 11.44
N LEU A 60 4.60 -15.03 10.56
CA LEU A 60 3.53 -15.51 9.68
C LEU A 60 4.04 -16.54 8.67
N CYS A 61 5.20 -16.31 8.06
CA CYS A 61 5.82 -17.26 7.13
C CYS A 61 6.10 -18.60 7.80
N GLU A 62 6.68 -18.59 8.99
CA GLU A 62 6.98 -19.81 9.76
C GLU A 62 5.70 -20.60 10.08
N SER A 63 4.65 -19.92 10.55
CA SER A 63 3.36 -20.57 10.86
C SER A 63 2.66 -21.09 9.61
N LEU A 64 2.72 -20.37 8.49
CA LEU A 64 2.05 -20.76 7.25
C LEU A 64 2.91 -21.61 6.31
N GLU A 65 4.09 -22.06 6.77
CA GLU A 65 5.04 -22.87 5.99
C GLU A 65 5.47 -22.20 4.66
N LEU A 66 5.58 -20.87 4.66
CA LEU A 66 6.04 -20.08 3.52
C LEU A 66 7.54 -19.79 3.63
N ASP A 67 8.27 -19.89 2.51
CA ASP A 67 9.69 -19.56 2.46
C ASP A 67 9.89 -18.04 2.35
N TRP A 68 10.58 -17.46 3.34
CA TRP A 68 10.92 -16.03 3.34
C TRP A 68 11.68 -15.60 2.09
N ASN A 69 12.53 -16.45 1.52
CA ASN A 69 13.33 -16.11 0.34
C ASN A 69 12.45 -15.91 -0.91
N GLN A 70 11.24 -16.45 -0.92
CA GLN A 70 10.26 -16.20 -1.99
C GLN A 70 9.64 -14.81 -1.89
N LEU A 71 9.86 -14.09 -0.79
CA LEU A 71 9.36 -12.72 -0.60
C LEU A 71 10.24 -11.67 -1.27
N ASP A 72 11.51 -11.99 -1.56
CA ASP A 72 12.47 -11.04 -2.12
C ASP A 72 12.02 -10.44 -3.46
N GLN A 73 11.27 -11.21 -4.25
CA GLN A 73 10.69 -10.73 -5.51
C GLN A 73 9.68 -9.58 -5.33
N TYR A 74 9.13 -9.40 -4.13
CA TYR A 74 8.18 -8.32 -3.82
C TYR A 74 8.86 -7.09 -3.21
N ILE A 75 10.17 -7.18 -2.90
CA ILE A 75 10.94 -6.08 -2.32
C ILE A 75 11.40 -5.16 -3.46
N GLN A 76 10.71 -4.03 -3.65
CA GLN A 76 11.18 -2.96 -4.52
C GLN A 76 11.75 -1.81 -3.69
N GLN A 77 12.85 -1.22 -4.19
CA GLN A 77 13.44 -0.03 -3.57
C GLN A 77 12.50 1.16 -3.74
N ALA A 78 12.47 2.01 -2.72
CA ALA A 78 11.81 3.30 -2.79
C ALA A 78 12.56 4.21 -3.79
N PRO A 79 11.86 5.09 -4.52
CA PRO A 79 12.54 6.18 -5.21
C PRO A 79 13.16 7.14 -4.18
N ASP A 80 14.42 7.52 -4.40
CA ASP A 80 15.22 8.27 -3.43
C ASP A 80 15.27 9.78 -3.70
N ASP A 81 14.82 10.25 -4.88
CA ASP A 81 14.78 11.68 -5.22
C ASP A 81 13.46 12.17 -5.86
N GLU A 82 13.31 13.50 -5.95
CA GLU A 82 12.08 14.15 -6.43
C GLU A 82 11.81 13.92 -7.92
N LEU A 83 12.86 13.81 -8.75
CA LEU A 83 12.71 13.59 -10.18
C LEU A 83 12.20 12.16 -10.44
N ASP A 84 12.74 11.19 -9.72
CA ASP A 84 12.30 9.79 -9.76
C ASP A 84 10.85 9.66 -9.32
N ILE A 85 10.44 10.40 -8.29
CA ILE A 85 9.04 10.42 -7.85
C ILE A 85 8.11 10.99 -8.93
N GLN A 86 8.51 12.08 -9.60
CA GLN A 86 7.71 12.67 -10.67
C GLN A 86 7.58 11.72 -11.87
N LEU A 87 8.68 11.06 -12.25
CA LEU A 87 8.68 10.06 -13.31
C LEU A 87 7.77 8.88 -12.94
N LEU A 88 7.89 8.36 -11.72
CA LEU A 88 7.05 7.27 -11.23
C LEU A 88 5.56 7.66 -11.20
N LEU A 89 5.21 8.87 -10.78
CA LEU A 89 3.82 9.36 -10.82
C LEU A 89 3.28 9.43 -12.25
N MET A 90 4.11 9.84 -13.21
CA MET A 90 3.74 9.85 -14.63
C MET A 90 3.51 8.43 -15.16
N GLU A 91 4.36 7.48 -14.79
CA GLU A 91 4.19 6.05 -15.13
C GLU A 91 2.90 5.48 -14.53
N ILE A 92 2.63 5.77 -13.25
CA ILE A 92 1.40 5.38 -12.57
C ILE A 92 0.17 5.94 -13.29
N GLU A 93 0.18 7.23 -13.64
CA GLU A 93 -0.94 7.84 -14.36
C GLU A 93 -1.15 7.21 -15.73
N HIS A 94 -0.07 6.92 -16.45
CA HIS A 94 -0.11 6.23 -17.73
C HIS A 94 -0.73 4.84 -17.59
N GLU A 95 -0.30 4.07 -16.59
CA GLU A 95 -0.80 2.71 -16.31
C GLU A 95 -2.30 2.73 -15.95
N ILE A 96 -2.73 3.69 -15.12
CA ILE A 96 -4.15 3.92 -14.79
C ILE A 96 -4.98 4.26 -16.04
N SER A 97 -4.43 5.06 -16.93
CA SER A 97 -5.19 5.64 -18.04
C SER A 97 -5.27 4.71 -19.25
N ILE A 98 -4.14 4.12 -19.63
CA ILE A 98 -3.97 3.41 -20.91
C ILE A 98 -3.65 1.92 -20.67
N GLY A 99 -2.90 1.59 -19.61
CA GLY A 99 -2.49 0.23 -19.26
C GLY A 99 -3.46 -0.53 -18.36
N ASP A 100 -2.90 -1.33 -17.46
CA ASP A 100 -3.59 -2.04 -16.40
C ASP A 100 -3.81 -1.13 -15.18
N ALA A 101 -5.02 -0.62 -15.06
CA ALA A 101 -5.33 0.31 -13.99
C ALA A 101 -5.13 -0.26 -12.58
N ASP A 102 -5.29 -1.57 -12.36
CA ASP A 102 -5.09 -2.15 -11.04
C ASP A 102 -3.61 -2.22 -10.66
N LEU A 103 -2.73 -2.46 -11.63
CA LEU A 103 -1.29 -2.35 -11.46
C LEU A 103 -0.90 -0.92 -11.07
N GLY A 104 -1.37 0.08 -11.83
CA GLY A 104 -1.10 1.48 -11.51
C GLY A 104 -1.60 1.90 -10.12
N LEU A 105 -2.76 1.39 -9.68
CA LEU A 105 -3.26 1.65 -8.33
C LEU A 105 -2.39 0.99 -7.24
N GLU A 106 -1.83 -0.19 -7.49
CA GLU A 106 -0.95 -0.87 -6.54
C GLU A 106 0.39 -0.14 -6.39
N GLU A 107 0.97 0.30 -7.51
CA GLU A 107 2.16 1.16 -7.53
C GLU A 107 1.93 2.47 -6.75
N LEU A 108 0.76 3.10 -6.94
CA LEU A 108 0.35 4.29 -6.18
C LEU A 108 0.30 4.03 -4.67
N ARG A 109 -0.23 2.88 -4.25
CA ARG A 109 -0.29 2.49 -2.83
C ARG A 109 1.10 2.25 -2.25
N ARG A 110 2.00 1.62 -3.01
CA ARG A 110 3.40 1.44 -2.59
C ARG A 110 4.07 2.78 -2.34
N LEU A 111 3.93 3.72 -3.29
CA LEU A 111 4.53 5.05 -3.17
C LEU A 111 3.98 5.80 -1.95
N GLU A 112 2.65 5.79 -1.74
CA GLU A 112 2.03 6.43 -0.59
C GLU A 112 2.54 5.85 0.74
N GLU A 113 2.60 4.53 0.86
CA GLU A 113 3.06 3.86 2.08
C GLU A 113 4.55 4.10 2.35
N THR A 114 5.37 4.19 1.31
CA THR A 114 6.80 4.52 1.42
C THR A 114 6.98 5.92 1.97
N ARG A 115 6.21 6.89 1.47
CA ARG A 115 6.34 8.29 1.89
C ARG A 115 5.81 8.58 3.29
N LYS A 116 4.86 7.77 3.79
CA LYS A 116 4.47 7.78 5.22
C LYS A 116 5.64 7.48 6.17
N MET A 117 6.74 6.87 5.70
CA MET A 117 7.93 6.65 6.52
C MET A 117 8.85 7.86 6.62
N GLY A 118 8.90 8.70 5.57
CA GLY A 118 9.81 9.85 5.50
C GLY A 118 9.27 11.13 6.14
N SER A 119 7.95 11.21 6.38
CA SER A 119 7.30 12.40 6.92
C SER A 119 6.82 12.19 8.37
N GLU A 120 7.33 12.99 9.30
CA GLU A 120 6.78 13.09 10.68
C GLU A 120 5.37 13.72 10.70
N SER A 121 4.96 14.32 9.59
CA SER A 121 3.65 14.95 9.39
C SER A 121 2.71 14.01 8.64
N ASN A 122 1.46 13.92 9.13
CA ASN A 122 0.37 13.16 8.50
C ASN A 122 -0.15 13.80 7.18
N LYS A 123 0.55 14.81 6.63
CA LYS A 123 0.14 15.60 5.47
C LYS A 123 1.26 15.69 4.45
N ASP A 124 1.34 14.67 3.61
CA ASP A 124 2.23 14.67 2.45
C ASP A 124 1.74 15.67 1.39
N VAL A 125 2.64 16.46 0.81
CA VAL A 125 2.34 17.38 -0.29
C VAL A 125 1.76 16.67 -1.53
N LEU A 126 2.03 15.37 -1.70
CA LEU A 126 1.49 14.55 -2.78
C LEU A 126 0.11 13.96 -2.48
N THR A 127 -0.42 14.16 -1.27
CA THR A 127 -1.75 13.65 -0.88
C THR A 127 -2.84 14.01 -1.89
N PRO A 128 -2.95 15.26 -2.42
CA PRO A 128 -3.93 15.58 -3.45
C PRO A 128 -3.75 14.74 -4.72
N THR A 129 -2.51 14.51 -5.16
CA THR A 129 -2.18 13.69 -6.32
C THR A 129 -2.62 12.24 -6.12
N PHE A 130 -2.43 11.67 -4.92
CA PHE A 130 -2.91 10.33 -4.61
C PHE A 130 -4.43 10.21 -4.71
N HIS A 131 -5.18 11.21 -4.22
CA HIS A 131 -6.63 11.24 -4.36
C HIS A 131 -7.05 11.38 -5.82
N TYR A 132 -6.40 12.26 -6.58
CA TYR A 132 -6.66 12.45 -8.00
C TYR A 132 -6.49 11.14 -8.79
N LEU A 133 -5.36 10.44 -8.60
CA LEU A 133 -5.08 9.19 -9.31
C LEU A 133 -6.03 8.06 -8.91
N ARG A 134 -6.48 8.01 -7.65
CA ARG A 134 -7.58 7.12 -7.22
C ARG A 134 -8.90 7.43 -7.93
N GLY A 135 -9.20 8.72 -8.12
CA GLY A 135 -10.36 9.14 -8.91
C GLY A 135 -10.27 8.66 -10.36
N ARG A 136 -9.11 8.82 -10.99
CA ARG A 136 -8.84 8.34 -12.37
C ARG A 136 -8.97 6.82 -12.48
N HIS A 137 -8.48 6.07 -11.50
CA HIS A 137 -8.69 4.62 -11.42
C HIS A 137 -10.17 4.25 -11.34
N ALA A 138 -10.91 4.86 -10.42
CA ALA A 138 -12.34 4.61 -10.26
C ALA A 138 -13.13 4.95 -11.55
N GLU A 139 -12.77 6.05 -12.20
CA GLU A 139 -13.34 6.47 -13.49
C GLU A 139 -13.07 5.43 -14.59
N LYS A 140 -11.83 4.95 -14.71
CA LYS A 140 -11.46 3.87 -15.64
C LYS A 140 -12.26 2.58 -15.38
N LYS A 141 -12.58 2.29 -14.12
CA LYS A 141 -13.44 1.18 -13.71
C LYS A 141 -14.94 1.50 -13.78
N GLN A 142 -15.33 2.66 -14.29
CA GLN A 142 -16.72 3.13 -14.42
C GLN A 142 -17.47 3.25 -13.07
N LYS A 143 -16.73 3.41 -11.98
CA LYS A 143 -17.25 3.67 -10.63
C LYS A 143 -17.38 5.17 -10.40
N TRP A 144 -18.35 5.78 -11.09
CA TRP A 144 -18.48 7.24 -11.18
C TRP A 144 -18.67 7.94 -9.82
N HIS A 145 -19.39 7.29 -8.90
CA HIS A 145 -19.59 7.83 -7.56
C HIS A 145 -18.27 7.90 -6.78
N ASP A 146 -17.54 6.78 -6.70
CA ASP A 146 -16.23 6.70 -6.06
C ASP A 146 -15.24 7.69 -6.70
N ALA A 147 -15.26 7.81 -8.03
CA ALA A 147 -14.41 8.76 -8.75
C ALA A 147 -14.68 10.21 -8.30
N LEU A 148 -15.95 10.60 -8.23
CA LEU A 148 -16.35 11.94 -7.79
C LEU A 148 -15.95 12.20 -6.33
N GLU A 149 -16.11 11.21 -5.44
CA GLU A 149 -15.67 11.34 -4.05
C GLU A 149 -14.16 11.58 -3.95
N PHE A 150 -13.36 10.82 -4.71
CA PHE A 150 -11.91 10.99 -4.73
C PHE A 150 -11.48 12.34 -5.31
N TYR A 151 -12.12 12.81 -6.38
CA TYR A 151 -11.85 14.14 -6.94
C TYR A 151 -12.20 15.26 -5.95
N ALA A 152 -13.31 15.14 -5.23
CA ALA A 152 -13.69 16.10 -4.19
C ALA A 152 -12.68 16.11 -3.03
N LEU A 153 -12.14 14.96 -2.64
CA LEU A 153 -11.08 14.86 -1.65
C LEU A 153 -9.77 15.50 -2.11
N ALA A 154 -9.39 15.32 -3.38
CA ALA A 154 -8.22 15.96 -3.96
C ALA A 154 -8.34 17.49 -3.87
N GLU A 155 -9.44 18.05 -4.35
CA GLU A 155 -9.71 19.49 -4.31
C GLU A 155 -9.71 20.04 -2.87
N LYS A 156 -10.42 19.36 -1.95
CA LYS A 156 -10.46 19.73 -0.54
C LYS A 156 -9.06 19.79 0.07
N THR A 157 -8.18 18.87 -0.30
CA THR A 157 -6.83 18.78 0.25
C THR A 157 -5.92 19.88 -0.31
N VAL A 158 -6.00 20.19 -1.62
CA VAL A 158 -5.27 21.32 -2.22
C VAL A 158 -5.59 22.62 -1.47
N ARG A 159 -6.88 22.91 -1.25
CA ARG A 159 -7.34 24.12 -0.54
C ARG A 159 -6.76 24.22 0.88
N GLN A 160 -6.53 23.09 1.55
CA GLN A 160 -5.93 23.10 2.91
C GLN A 160 -4.45 23.50 2.89
N PHE A 161 -3.71 23.19 1.82
CA PHE A 161 -2.34 23.62 1.63
C PHE A 161 -2.26 25.09 1.20
N GLU A 162 -3.20 25.56 0.37
CA GLU A 162 -3.27 26.98 -0.04
C GLU A 162 -3.55 27.92 1.15
N VAL A 163 -4.37 27.49 2.11
CA VAL A 163 -4.73 28.28 3.30
C VAL A 163 -3.62 28.25 4.36
N ASN A 164 -2.65 27.33 4.29
CA ASN A 164 -1.63 27.16 5.31
C ASN A 164 -0.23 26.86 4.70
N PRO A 165 0.46 27.87 4.12
CA PRO A 165 1.72 27.70 3.40
C PRO A 165 2.95 27.43 4.29
N LYS A 166 2.76 27.02 5.55
CA LYS A 166 3.84 26.68 6.50
C LYS A 166 3.55 25.33 7.17
N SER A 167 3.91 24.23 6.50
CA SER A 167 4.22 22.93 7.10
C SER A 167 5.35 22.30 6.33
#